data_AF-A0A2D9C9R1-F1
#
_entry.id   AF-A0A2D9C9R1-F1
#
_cell.length_a   1.000
_cell.length_b   1.000
_cell.length_c   1.000
_cell.angle_alpha   90.00
_cell.angle_beta   90.00
_cell.angle_gamma   90.00
#
_symmetry.space_group_name_H-M   'P 1'
#
loop_
_entity.id
_entity.type
_entity.pdbx_description
1 polymer ?
#
loop_
_entity_poly.entity_id
_entity_poly.type
_entity_poly.pdbx_seq_one_letter_code
_entity_poly.pdbx_strand_id
1 'polypeptide(L)' 'MSKQHYEFIADTIGPMVSWPTHLHSIADELEKTNPRFNREKFLQRATKAWEDNNEQPDIDDSIPYS' A
#
# COMPACT_ATOMS: atom_id res chain seq x y z
N MET A 1 8.84 14.01 11.13
CA MET A 1 7.97 12.81 11.14
C MET A 1 8.53 11.80 12.12
N SER A 2 7.69 11.19 12.96
CA SER A 2 8.09 10.11 13.87
C SER A 2 7.74 8.76 13.27
N LYS A 3 8.31 7.67 13.81
CA LYS A 3 8.01 6.29 13.38
C LYS A 3 6.51 5.97 13.44
N GLN A 4 5.83 6.43 14.49
CA GLN A 4 4.38 6.23 14.67
C GLN A 4 3.55 6.87 13.55
N HIS A 5 3.97 8.01 13.01
CA HIS A 5 3.24 8.64 11.90
C HIS A 5 3.33 7.80 10.62
N TYR A 6 4.48 7.19 10.34
CA TYR A 6 4.62 6.30 9.18
C TYR A 6 3.80 5.02 9.34
N GLU A 7 3.73 4.47 10.54
CA GLU A 7 2.89 3.30 10.85
C GLU A 7 1.40 3.66 10.68
N PHE A 8 0.96 4.82 11.20
CA PHE A 8 -0.40 5.31 11.00
C PHE A 8 -0.75 5.47 9.51
N ILE A 9 0.13 6.08 8.72
CA ILE A 9 -0.08 6.24 7.28
C ILE A 9 -0.17 4.88 6.60
N ALA A 10 0.74 3.95 6.90
CA ALA A 10 0.76 2.62 6.30
C ALA A 10 -0.52 1.82 6.62
N ASP A 11 -0.98 1.86 7.87
CA ASP A 11 -2.08 1.03 8.34
C ASP A 11 -3.46 1.62 8.05
N THR A 12 -3.57 2.95 8.07
CA THR A 12 -4.86 3.65 7.96
C THR A 12 -5.07 4.19 6.56
N ILE A 13 -4.06 4.86 5.99
CA ILE A 13 -4.16 5.51 4.68
C ILE A 13 -3.78 4.56 3.56
N GLY A 14 -2.83 3.65 3.81
CA GLY A 14 -2.39 2.64 2.86
C GLY A 14 -3.55 1.87 2.24
N PRO A 15 -4.48 1.28 3.01
CA PRO A 15 -5.64 0.56 2.46
C PRO A 15 -6.62 1.40 1.64
N MET A 16 -6.65 2.72 1.84
CA MET A 16 -7.58 3.63 1.17
C MET A 16 -7.14 4.00 -0.26
N VAL A 17 -5.91 3.66 -0.66
CA VAL A 17 -5.48 3.92 -2.04
C VAL A 17 -6.12 2.91 -3.00
N SER A 18 -6.46 3.34 -4.21
CA SER A 18 -7.12 2.46 -5.19
C SER A 18 -6.24 1.30 -5.67
N TRP A 19 -4.92 1.47 -5.63
CA TRP A 19 -3.96 0.47 -6.12
C TRP A 19 -2.69 0.48 -5.29
N PRO A 20 -2.07 -0.69 -5.01
CA PRO A 20 -0.88 -0.79 -4.17
C PRO A 20 0.33 -0.06 -4.77
N THR A 21 0.34 0.16 -6.10
CA THR A 21 1.38 0.96 -6.77
C THR A 21 1.46 2.41 -6.28
N HIS A 22 0.34 2.99 -5.82
CA HIS A 22 0.34 4.34 -5.24
C HIS A 22 1.13 4.43 -3.93
N LEU A 23 1.30 3.32 -3.20
CA LEU A 23 2.10 3.28 -1.98
C LEU A 23 3.57 3.61 -2.25
N HIS A 24 4.08 3.28 -3.45
CA HIS A 24 5.43 3.64 -3.87
C HIS A 24 5.62 5.14 -3.97
N SER A 25 4.67 5.84 -4.61
CA SER A 25 4.72 7.30 -4.71
C SER A 25 4.64 7.97 -3.33
N ILE A 26 3.81 7.45 -2.43
CA ILE A 26 3.74 7.93 -1.04
C ILE A 26 5.09 7.70 -0.34
N ALA A 27 5.69 6.52 -0.49
CA ALA A 27 6.95 6.19 0.13
C ALA A 27 8.11 7.07 -0.39
N ASP A 28 8.12 7.38 -1.69
CA ASP A 28 9.11 8.27 -2.31
C ASP A 28 9.02 9.71 -1.72
N GLU A 29 7.81 10.23 -1.51
CA GLU A 29 7.63 11.55 -0.87
C GLU A 29 8.03 11.56 0.62
N LEU A 30 7.75 10.46 1.34
CA LEU A 30 8.16 10.32 2.74
C LEU A 30 9.68 10.22 2.90
N GLU A 31 10.36 9.58 1.93
CA GLU A 31 11.82 9.49 1.88
C GLU A 31 12.47 10.85 1.60
N LYS A 32 11.92 11.63 0.64
CA LYS A 32 12.36 13.02 0.39
C LYS A 32 12.28 13.91 1.63
N THR A 33 11.27 13.67 2.47
CA THR A 33 11.04 14.46 3.69
C THR A 33 11.95 14.03 4.85
N ASN A 34 12.41 12.77 4.87
CA ASN A 34 13.23 12.25 5.95
C ASN A 34 14.21 11.18 5.43
N PRO A 35 15.52 11.48 5.33
CA PRO A 35 16.54 10.53 4.90
C PRO A 35 16.70 9.30 5.80
N ARG A 36 16.17 9.32 7.03
CA ARG A 36 16.17 8.17 7.95
C ARG A 36 14.90 7.32 7.84
N PHE A 37 13.99 7.68 6.95
CA PHE A 37 12.81 6.89 6.67
C PHE A 37 13.21 5.54 6.06
N ASN A 38 12.68 4.45 6.61
CA ASN A 38 12.88 3.13 6.04
C ASN A 38 11.76 2.85 5.04
N ARG A 39 12.02 3.17 3.78
CA ARG A 39 11.10 3.00 2.65
C ARG A 39 10.62 1.57 2.48
N GLU A 40 11.53 0.60 2.56
CA GLU A 40 11.21 -0.82 2.36
C GLU A 40 10.25 -1.33 3.44
N LYS A 41 10.53 -1.00 4.71
CA LYS A 41 9.67 -1.41 5.83
C LYS A 41 8.28 -0.78 5.75
N PHE A 42 8.18 0.46 5.29
CA PHE A 42 6.89 1.11 5.05
C PHE A 42 6.10 0.39 3.96
N LEU A 43 6.73 0.11 2.81
CA LEU A 43 6.07 -0.57 1.69
C LEU A 43 5.58 -1.96 2.08
N GLN A 44 6.43 -2.76 2.74
CA GLN A 44 6.02 -4.08 3.22
C GLN A 44 4.78 -4.02 4.10
N ARG A 45 4.72 -3.05 5.03
CA ARG A 45 3.58 -2.89 5.94
C ARG A 45 2.33 -2.39 5.20
N ALA A 46 2.49 -1.34 4.39
CA ALA A 46 1.37 -0.70 3.70
C ALA A 46 0.76 -1.63 2.63
N THR A 47 1.57 -2.37 1.89
CA THR A 47 1.09 -3.37 0.91
C THR A 47 0.33 -4.47 1.61
N LYS A 48 0.86 -5.01 2.71
CA LYS A 48 0.15 -6.03 3.48
C LYS A 48 -1.19 -5.52 4.00
N ALA A 49 -1.23 -4.30 4.56
CA ALA A 49 -2.48 -3.69 5.02
C ALA A 49 -3.47 -3.49 3.87
N TRP A 50 -2.99 -3.12 2.68
CA TRP A 50 -3.82 -2.98 1.49
C TRP A 50 -4.40 -4.33 1.06
N GLU A 51 -3.58 -5.38 0.99
CA GLU A 51 -4.02 -6.76 0.67
C GLU A 51 -5.05 -7.28 1.67
N ASP A 52 -4.85 -7.04 2.97
CA ASP A 52 -5.77 -7.47 4.03
C ASP A 52 -7.15 -6.78 3.96
N ASN A 53 -7.26 -5.63 3.29
CA ASN A 53 -8.50 -4.83 3.21
C ASN A 53 -9.13 -4.78 1.81
N ASN A 54 -8.38 -5.15 0.77
CA ASN A 54 -8.83 -5.12 -0.62
C ASN A 54 -8.80 -6.54 -1.16
N GLU A 55 -9.82 -7.34 -0.81
CA GLU A 55 -10.06 -8.62 -1.46
C GLU A 55 -10.32 -8.37 -2.94
N GLN A 56 -9.44 -8.89 -3.81
CA GLN A 56 -9.70 -8.82 -5.24
C GLN A 56 -10.89 -9.73 -5.55
N PRO A 57 -11.90 -9.25 -6.30
CA PRO A 57 -13.00 -10.10 -6.70
C PRO A 57 -12.45 -11.25 -7.57
N ASP A 58 -12.91 -12.47 -7.31
CA ASP A 58 -12.68 -13.60 -8.22
C ASP A 58 -13.27 -13.23 -9.58
N ILE A 59 -12.41 -13.11 -10.59
CA ILE A 59 -12.83 -12.87 -11.97
C ILE A 59 -13.16 -14.24 -12.58
N ASP A 60 -14.43 -14.47 -12.91
CA ASP A 60 -14.84 -15.62 -13.72
C ASP A 60 -14.44 -15.38 -15.18
N ASP A 61 -13.23 -15.80 -15.52
CA ASP A 61 -12.66 -15.75 -16.88
C ASP A 61 -13.22 -16.85 -17.82
N SER A 62 -14.32 -17.52 -17.47
CA SER A 62 -14.93 -18.52 -18.35
C SER A 62 -15.63 -17.88 -19.57
N ILE A 63 -15.22 -18.29 -20.77
CA ILE A 63 -15.91 -17.96 -22.01
C ILE A 63 -16.83 -19.13 -22.37
N PRO A 64 -18.16 -18.97 -22.41
CA PRO A 64 -19.05 -20.04 -22.82
C PRO A 64 -18.84 -20.33 -24.31
N TYR A 65 -18.39 -21.54 -24.63
CA TYR A 65 -18.35 -22.04 -26.01
C TYR A 65 -19.77 -22.41 -26.47
N SER A 66 -20.21 -21.80 -27.58
CA SER A 66 -21.46 -22.10 -28.29
C SER A 66 -21.21 -22.91 -29.55
#